data_AF-A0A0G3GW39-F1
#
_entry.id   AF-A0A0G3GW39-F1
#
_cell.length_a   1.000
_cell.length_b   1.000
_cell.length_c   1.000
_cell.angle_alpha   90.00
_cell.angle_beta   90.00
_cell.angle_gamma   90.00
#
_symmetry.space_group_name_H-M   'P 1'
#
loop_
_entity.id
_entity.type
_entity.pdbx_description
1 polymer ?
#
loop_
_entity_poly.entity_id
_entity_poly.type
_entity_poly.pdbx_seq_one_letter_code
_entity_poly.pdbx_strand_id
1 'polypeptide(L)'
;MDSQDKILEQLRSINPVPSIELSEEDIRVKQSTLNQILATDTTPSRRFATTNQWLSMAAAVAVFAGGAAFVLNLTPVTQQGREDSVVFAEPDSAHGLPDAVDDFKGVHYLTREDADSLGKVTTTVRADGNGQVVVDEIQSSGSLKGALKTYHENPVPNMVVPEITEPSELAALAAEIQPESPTKGALHLMLTPGVTKQQRQVLYEFLIQQEGNTVQKQPKDTETGKVVSVTRESEKLSFDILADSGQVIRVQGLMGEGITTTVLKAGSFDCVAVDATNPPAEIDLSCGDGNYRLDSIRWDSWGKENVTGSAIAHVNDCTPSCADGTIQETDVSIAAREIHSCGLNMKTYSILDISYPKPWRYAPQHETFSVECLEEY
;
A
#
# COMPACT_ATOMS: atom_id res chain seq x y z
N MET A 1 -35.77 3.04 -33.02
CA MET A 1 -34.68 2.72 -32.08
C MET A 1 -33.47 3.46 -32.55
N ASP A 2 -33.05 4.41 -31.73
CA ASP A 2 -31.99 5.36 -32.05
C ASP A 2 -30.61 4.66 -32.03
N SER A 3 -29.62 5.25 -32.70
CA SER A 3 -28.24 4.75 -32.71
C SER A 3 -27.64 4.70 -31.31
N GLN A 4 -28.10 5.56 -30.40
CA GLN A 4 -27.68 5.57 -29.00
C GLN A 4 -28.27 4.40 -28.21
N ASP A 5 -29.53 4.02 -28.46
CA ASP A 5 -30.18 2.89 -27.78
C ASP A 5 -29.44 1.57 -28.05
N LYS A 6 -28.97 1.37 -29.29
CA LYS A 6 -28.21 0.18 -29.69
C LYS A 6 -26.84 0.06 -29.01
N ILE A 7 -26.15 1.18 -28.81
CA ILE A 7 -24.85 1.23 -28.14
C ILE A 7 -25.04 0.94 -26.64
N LEU A 8 -26.07 1.53 -26.02
CA LEU A 8 -26.43 1.27 -24.63
C LEU A 8 -26.78 -0.19 -24.37
N GLU A 9 -27.49 -0.83 -25.30
CA GLU A 9 -27.89 -2.24 -25.18
C GLU A 9 -26.70 -3.19 -25.38
N GLN A 10 -25.77 -2.86 -26.28
CA GLN A 10 -24.50 -3.58 -26.43
C GLN A 10 -23.63 -3.48 -25.17
N LEU A 11 -23.52 -2.29 -24.57
CA LEU A 11 -22.75 -2.10 -23.33
C LEU A 11 -23.35 -2.85 -22.14
N ARG A 12 -24.69 -2.89 -22.00
CA ARG A 12 -25.38 -3.67 -20.96
C ARG A 12 -25.23 -5.18 -21.13
N SER A 13 -25.11 -5.66 -22.36
CA SER A 13 -24.88 -7.09 -22.63
C SER A 13 -23.45 -7.56 -22.31
N ILE A 14 -22.49 -6.62 -22.28
CA ILE A 14 -21.08 -6.89 -21.99
C ILE A 14 -20.81 -6.89 -20.48
N ASN A 15 -21.64 -6.21 -19.68
CA ASN A 15 -21.55 -6.21 -18.23
C ASN A 15 -22.95 -6.29 -17.57
N PRO A 16 -23.49 -7.50 -17.34
CA PRO A 16 -24.79 -7.66 -16.72
C PRO A 16 -24.70 -7.40 -15.22
N VAL A 17 -24.77 -6.13 -14.82
CA VAL A 17 -24.93 -5.76 -13.41
C VAL A 17 -26.39 -6.05 -12.99
N PRO A 18 -26.64 -6.72 -11.86
CA PRO A 18 -27.98 -6.84 -11.30
C PRO A 18 -28.57 -5.44 -11.08
N SER A 19 -29.79 -5.20 -11.56
CA SER A 19 -30.49 -3.94 -11.30
C SER A 19 -30.85 -3.87 -9.82
N ILE A 20 -29.99 -3.29 -8.99
CA ILE A 20 -30.35 -2.83 -7.67
C ILE A 20 -31.25 -1.61 -7.89
N GLU A 21 -32.52 -1.70 -7.49
CA GLU A 21 -33.40 -0.55 -7.44
C GLU A 21 -32.76 0.49 -6.50
N LEU A 22 -32.26 1.58 -7.10
CA LEU A 22 -31.67 2.69 -6.37
C LEU A 22 -32.73 3.36 -5.49
N SER A 23 -32.35 3.77 -4.29
CA SER A 23 -33.24 4.55 -3.43
C SER A 23 -33.55 5.91 -4.07
N GLU A 24 -34.67 6.54 -3.69
CA GLU A 24 -35.00 7.88 -4.20
C GLU A 24 -33.98 8.97 -3.82
N GLU A 25 -33.17 8.72 -2.80
CA GLU A 25 -32.07 9.59 -2.38
C GLU A 25 -30.90 9.49 -3.37
N ASP A 26 -30.50 8.26 -3.73
CA ASP A 26 -29.43 8.00 -4.70
C ASP A 26 -29.76 8.55 -6.08
N ILE A 27 -31.03 8.43 -6.49
CA ILE A 27 -31.53 9.00 -7.74
C ILE A 27 -31.36 10.52 -7.73
N ARG A 28 -31.72 11.19 -6.63
CA ARG A 28 -31.60 12.66 -6.50
C ARG A 28 -30.15 13.13 -6.53
N VAL A 29 -29.26 12.46 -5.81
CA VAL A 29 -27.83 12.78 -5.80
C VAL A 29 -27.25 12.65 -7.21
N LYS A 30 -27.50 11.53 -7.88
CA LYS A 30 -27.01 11.28 -9.24
C LYS A 30 -27.58 12.26 -10.26
N GLN A 31 -28.86 12.64 -10.16
CA GLN A 31 -29.46 13.65 -11.04
C GLN A 31 -28.84 15.04 -10.83
N SER A 32 -28.52 15.40 -9.59
CA SER A 32 -27.84 16.67 -9.28
C SER A 32 -26.44 16.71 -9.90
N THR A 33 -25.66 15.65 -9.74
CA THR A 33 -24.33 15.51 -10.35
C THR A 33 -24.40 15.54 -11.87
N LEU A 34 -25.36 14.84 -12.48
CA LEU A 34 -25.55 14.86 -13.93
C LEU A 34 -25.91 16.26 -14.44
N ASN A 35 -26.79 16.98 -13.74
CA ASN A 35 -27.17 18.34 -14.12
C ASN A 35 -26.01 19.33 -14.00
N GLN A 36 -25.11 19.15 -13.02
CA GLN A 36 -23.87 19.93 -12.93
C GLN A 36 -22.93 19.65 -14.10
N ILE A 37 -22.75 18.38 -14.47
CA ILE A 37 -21.91 18.00 -15.62
C ILE A 37 -22.46 18.61 -16.91
N LEU A 38 -23.77 18.48 -17.16
CA LEU A 38 -24.43 19.01 -18.36
C LEU A 38 -24.45 20.55 -18.41
N ALA A 39 -24.47 21.23 -17.25
CA ALA A 39 -24.39 22.69 -17.19
C ALA A 39 -22.99 23.24 -17.51
N THR A 40 -21.95 22.40 -17.40
CA THR A 40 -20.56 22.79 -17.68
C THR A 40 -20.28 22.87 -19.19
N ASP A 41 -21.10 22.23 -20.02
CA ASP A 41 -20.92 22.13 -21.48
C ASP A 41 -21.61 23.25 -22.30
N THR A 42 -22.25 24.22 -21.65
CA THR A 42 -22.90 25.34 -22.36
C THR A 42 -22.22 26.67 -22.08
N THR A 43 -21.08 26.93 -22.73
CA THR A 43 -20.67 28.31 -23.05
C THR A 43 -20.49 28.48 -24.56
N PRO A 44 -21.19 29.44 -25.21
CA PRO A 44 -21.14 29.61 -26.65
C PRO A 44 -19.87 30.34 -27.11
N SER A 45 -19.23 29.78 -28.15
CA SER A 45 -18.09 30.37 -28.86
C SER A 45 -18.42 31.78 -29.39
N ARG A 46 -17.76 32.82 -28.85
CA ARG A 46 -17.75 34.15 -29.48
C ARG A 46 -16.61 34.26 -30.49
N ARG A 47 -17.00 34.55 -31.73
CA ARG A 47 -16.14 34.78 -32.90
C ARG A 47 -15.21 35.98 -32.69
N PHE A 48 -14.01 35.85 -33.25
CA PHE A 48 -13.00 36.90 -33.38
C PHE A 48 -13.52 38.14 -34.13
N ALA A 49 -13.20 39.32 -33.61
CA ALA A 49 -13.15 40.56 -34.37
C ALA A 49 -11.93 41.39 -33.94
N THR A 50 -11.15 41.78 -34.93
CA THR A 50 -9.93 42.61 -34.90
C THR A 50 -10.25 44.07 -34.61
N THR A 51 -9.42 44.80 -33.82
CA THR A 51 -8.78 46.09 -34.19
C THR A 51 -8.05 46.77 -33.01
N ASN A 52 -6.79 47.13 -33.28
CA ASN A 52 -5.99 48.31 -32.93
C ASN A 52 -6.39 49.34 -31.83
N GLN A 53 -5.31 49.78 -31.16
CA GLN A 53 -4.93 51.15 -30.72
C GLN A 53 -4.95 51.52 -29.22
N TRP A 54 -3.72 51.73 -28.70
CA TRP A 54 -3.18 52.88 -27.93
C TRP A 54 -3.96 53.41 -26.71
N LEU A 55 -3.32 53.40 -25.53
CA LEU A 55 -2.91 54.62 -24.81
C LEU A 55 -2.10 54.30 -23.54
N SER A 56 -1.39 55.33 -23.12
CA SER A 56 -0.15 55.34 -22.37
C SER A 56 -0.31 55.68 -20.87
N MET A 57 0.81 55.56 -20.16
CA MET A 57 1.32 56.40 -19.06
C MET A 57 1.17 55.96 -17.58
N ALA A 58 2.35 55.66 -17.04
CA ALA A 58 3.01 56.35 -15.92
C ALA A 58 2.65 56.00 -14.45
N ALA A 59 3.59 55.25 -13.87
CA ALA A 59 4.35 55.51 -12.63
C ALA A 59 3.65 56.04 -11.37
N ALA A 60 3.69 55.23 -10.31
CA ALA A 60 3.94 55.69 -8.93
C ALA A 60 4.81 54.67 -8.19
N VAL A 61 5.73 55.19 -7.37
CA VAL A 61 6.85 54.50 -6.71
C VAL A 61 6.54 54.26 -5.23
N ALA A 62 7.10 53.16 -4.69
CA ALA A 62 7.33 52.78 -3.28
C ALA A 62 6.11 52.25 -2.49
N VAL A 63 6.20 51.24 -1.63
CA VAL A 63 7.24 50.86 -0.66
C VAL A 63 7.26 49.33 -0.46
N PHE A 64 8.44 48.73 -0.33
CA PHE A 64 8.66 47.34 0.08
C PHE A 64 8.22 47.11 1.53
N ALA A 65 7.30 46.17 1.76
CA ALA A 65 7.17 45.43 3.02
C ALA A 65 6.45 44.09 2.77
N GLY A 66 7.21 42.99 2.86
CA GLY A 66 6.77 41.65 3.28
C GLY A 66 5.67 40.92 2.50
N GLY A 67 6.04 39.81 1.84
CA GLY A 67 5.13 38.70 1.53
C GLY A 67 4.78 38.56 0.04
N ALA A 68 5.69 38.01 -0.77
CA ALA A 68 5.39 37.66 -2.15
C ALA A 68 4.68 36.30 -2.21
N ALA A 69 3.35 36.34 -2.37
CA ALA A 69 2.59 35.27 -3.00
C ALA A 69 2.93 35.26 -4.50
N PHE A 70 3.60 34.20 -4.97
CA PHE A 70 3.81 33.97 -6.39
C PHE A 70 2.54 33.34 -6.98
N VAL A 71 1.74 34.12 -7.71
CA VAL A 71 0.69 33.60 -8.58
C VAL A 71 1.33 33.29 -9.93
N LEU A 72 1.65 32.01 -10.15
CA LEU A 72 2.09 31.50 -11.46
C LEU A 72 0.88 31.38 -12.39
N ASN A 73 0.87 32.15 -13.47
CA ASN A 73 -0.03 31.96 -14.61
C ASN A 73 0.32 30.65 -15.32
N LEU A 74 -0.38 29.57 -14.97
CA LEU A 74 -0.37 28.33 -15.74
C LEU A 74 -1.21 28.53 -17.00
N THR A 75 -0.56 28.52 -18.16
CA THR A 75 -1.25 28.32 -19.43
C THR A 75 -1.61 26.82 -19.52
N PRO A 76 -2.85 26.46 -19.91
CA PRO A 76 -3.21 25.07 -20.06
C PRO A 76 -2.44 24.50 -21.26
N VAL A 77 -1.51 23.57 -21.00
CA VAL A 77 -0.92 22.73 -22.03
C VAL A 77 -2.01 21.81 -22.54
N THR A 78 -2.41 21.98 -23.79
CA THR A 78 -3.26 21.05 -24.52
C THR A 78 -2.53 19.71 -24.65
N GLN A 79 -2.97 18.72 -23.86
CA GLN A 79 -2.59 17.31 -23.98
C GLN A 79 -3.05 16.79 -25.34
N GLN A 80 -2.10 16.58 -26.26
CA GLN A 80 -2.36 16.00 -27.57
C GLN A 80 -1.81 14.57 -27.59
N GLY A 81 -2.72 13.60 -27.53
CA GLY A 81 -2.53 12.22 -27.96
C GLY A 81 -1.64 11.33 -27.07
N ARG A 82 -2.22 10.70 -26.05
CA ARG A 82 -1.65 9.50 -25.41
C ARG A 82 -2.51 8.29 -25.79
N GLU A 83 -2.25 7.73 -26.98
CA GLU A 83 -2.67 6.37 -27.33
C GLU A 83 -1.61 5.41 -26.78
N ASP A 84 -1.83 4.89 -25.57
CA ASP A 84 -1.26 3.64 -25.01
C ASP A 84 -1.44 3.70 -23.48
N SER A 85 -2.69 3.72 -23.02
CA SER A 85 -3.01 3.50 -21.62
C SER A 85 -2.94 2.00 -21.34
N VAL A 86 -1.95 1.59 -20.55
CA VAL A 86 -1.94 0.27 -19.92
C VAL A 86 -3.10 0.25 -18.95
N VAL A 87 -4.11 -0.57 -19.25
CA VAL A 87 -5.21 -0.86 -18.34
C VAL A 87 -4.64 -1.83 -17.31
N PHE A 88 -4.21 -1.31 -16.17
CA PHE A 88 -4.24 -2.09 -14.93
C PHE A 88 -5.70 -2.48 -14.67
N ALA A 89 -5.95 -3.66 -14.12
CA ALA A 89 -7.31 -4.09 -13.81
C ALA A 89 -8.08 -2.92 -13.17
N GLU A 90 -9.26 -2.60 -13.73
CA GLU A 90 -10.09 -1.51 -13.23
C GLU A 90 -10.35 -1.71 -11.72
N PRO A 91 -10.33 -0.65 -10.90
CA PRO A 91 -10.72 -0.72 -9.49
C PRO A 91 -12.18 -1.17 -9.27
N ASP A 92 -12.95 -1.33 -10.35
CA ASP A 92 -14.42 -1.46 -10.36
C ASP A 92 -14.95 -2.87 -10.03
N SER A 93 -14.10 -3.79 -9.55
CA SER A 93 -14.60 -4.96 -8.81
C SER A 93 -14.97 -4.63 -7.35
N ALA A 94 -14.71 -3.40 -6.88
CA ALA A 94 -15.00 -2.94 -5.52
C ALA A 94 -16.39 -2.29 -5.32
N HIS A 95 -17.32 -2.41 -6.26
CA HIS A 95 -18.70 -1.98 -6.02
C HIS A 95 -19.50 -3.06 -5.28
N GLY A 96 -19.25 -3.17 -3.98
CA GLY A 96 -20.02 -4.05 -3.10
C GLY A 96 -19.60 -4.10 -1.63
N LEU A 97 -18.53 -3.44 -1.22
CA LEU A 97 -18.10 -3.44 0.17
C LEU A 97 -18.45 -2.10 0.84
N PRO A 98 -18.99 -2.12 2.07
CA PRO A 98 -19.25 -0.90 2.81
C PRO A 98 -17.96 -0.10 3.01
N ASP A 99 -18.05 1.23 2.92
CA ASP A 99 -17.00 2.16 3.31
C ASP A 99 -16.67 1.95 4.81
N ALA A 100 -15.71 1.06 5.08
CA ALA A 100 -15.15 0.74 6.39
C ALA A 100 -13.83 0.01 6.07
N VAL A 101 -12.62 0.43 6.48
CA VAL A 101 -12.19 1.09 7.72
C VAL A 101 -10.87 1.82 7.39
N ASP A 102 -10.82 3.13 7.61
CA ASP A 102 -9.62 3.97 7.44
C ASP A 102 -8.64 3.84 8.64
N ASP A 103 -8.62 2.67 9.29
CA ASP A 103 -7.90 2.43 10.54
C ASP A 103 -7.22 1.06 10.39
N PHE A 104 -6.05 1.06 9.75
CA PHE A 104 -5.26 -0.14 9.53
C PHE A 104 -4.83 -0.71 10.89
N LYS A 105 -5.38 -1.84 11.35
CA LYS A 105 -4.99 -2.49 12.62
C LYS A 105 -4.13 -3.74 12.47
N GLY A 106 -3.85 -4.19 11.24
CA GLY A 106 -3.11 -5.43 11.00
C GLY A 106 -1.60 -5.30 11.07
N VAL A 107 -0.91 -6.30 10.53
CA VAL A 107 0.54 -6.29 10.35
C VAL A 107 0.87 -6.52 8.86
N HIS A 108 1.69 -5.65 8.29
CA HIS A 108 2.25 -5.84 6.93
C HIS A 108 3.70 -6.27 7.02
N TYR A 109 4.07 -7.27 6.25
CA TYR A 109 5.45 -7.72 6.12
C TYR A 109 5.93 -7.53 4.68
N LEU A 110 7.19 -7.13 4.56
CA LEU A 110 7.92 -7.17 3.30
C LEU A 110 9.34 -7.69 3.55
N THR A 111 9.67 -8.81 2.92
CA THR A 111 11.03 -9.32 2.84
C THR A 111 11.56 -9.09 1.44
N ARG A 112 12.67 -8.36 1.34
CA ARG A 112 13.35 -8.10 0.06
C ARG A 112 14.82 -8.47 0.12
N GLU A 113 15.36 -8.78 -1.05
CA GLU A 113 16.78 -8.99 -1.28
C GLU A 113 17.31 -7.93 -2.25
N ASP A 114 18.33 -7.19 -1.84
CA ASP A 114 19.09 -6.26 -2.67
C ASP A 114 20.45 -6.90 -2.99
N ALA A 115 20.69 -7.20 -4.27
CA ALA A 115 21.86 -7.97 -4.69
C ALA A 115 22.58 -7.40 -5.91
N ASP A 116 23.90 -7.54 -5.93
CA ASP A 116 24.77 -7.36 -7.09
C ASP A 116 25.61 -8.63 -7.34
N SER A 117 26.60 -8.55 -8.24
CA SER A 117 27.48 -9.68 -8.55
C SER A 117 28.43 -10.10 -7.41
N LEU A 118 28.60 -9.28 -6.37
CA LEU A 118 29.58 -9.44 -5.30
C LEU A 118 28.94 -9.87 -3.97
N GLY A 119 27.72 -9.43 -3.70
CA GLY A 119 27.03 -9.74 -2.45
C GLY A 119 25.57 -9.34 -2.46
N LYS A 120 24.90 -9.62 -1.35
CA LYS A 120 23.47 -9.35 -1.17
C LYS A 120 23.13 -9.02 0.28
N VAL A 121 22.07 -8.23 0.43
CA VAL A 121 21.45 -7.89 1.71
C VAL A 121 19.99 -8.32 1.65
N THR A 122 19.55 -9.10 2.63
CA THR A 122 18.15 -9.51 2.78
C THR A 122 17.59 -8.80 4.01
N THR A 123 16.50 -8.06 3.82
CA THR A 123 15.86 -7.28 4.88
C THR A 123 14.40 -7.66 4.99
N THR A 124 13.96 -7.97 6.20
CA THR A 124 12.56 -8.12 6.56
C THR A 124 12.12 -6.88 7.34
N VAL A 125 11.14 -6.19 6.80
CA VAL A 125 10.54 -4.98 7.37
C VAL A 125 9.10 -5.31 7.70
N ARG A 126 8.62 -4.78 8.82
CA ARG A 126 7.24 -4.91 9.27
C ARG A 126 6.65 -3.54 9.54
N ALA A 127 5.39 -3.34 9.16
CA ALA A 127 4.56 -2.23 9.63
C ALA A 127 3.47 -2.77 10.55
N ASP A 128 3.28 -2.15 11.71
CA ASP A 128 2.21 -2.49 12.65
C ASP A 128 0.92 -1.72 12.38
N GLY A 129 -0.14 -2.02 13.14
CA GLY A 129 -1.45 -1.37 13.07
C GLY A 129 -1.47 0.09 13.51
N ASN A 130 -0.32 0.70 13.78
CA ASN A 130 -0.16 2.13 14.01
C ASN A 130 0.67 2.78 12.88
N GLY A 131 0.97 2.04 11.81
CA GLY A 131 1.80 2.49 10.70
C GLY A 131 3.29 2.60 11.05
N GLN A 132 3.72 2.11 12.22
CA GLN A 132 5.13 2.14 12.61
C GLN A 132 5.88 1.05 11.85
N VAL A 133 6.88 1.46 11.09
CA VAL A 133 7.72 0.57 10.29
C VAL A 133 9.02 0.26 11.03
N VAL A 134 9.37 -1.02 11.17
CA VAL A 134 10.57 -1.51 11.87
C VAL A 134 11.31 -2.56 11.06
N VAL A 135 12.64 -2.67 11.23
CA VAL A 135 13.40 -3.84 10.75
C VAL A 135 13.21 -4.96 11.75
N ASP A 136 12.66 -6.10 11.31
CA ASP A 136 12.65 -7.31 12.13
C ASP A 136 13.96 -8.09 11.96
N GLU A 137 14.45 -8.20 10.72
CA GLU A 137 15.65 -8.96 10.42
C GLU A 137 16.45 -8.34 9.28
N ILE A 138 17.78 -8.38 9.42
CA ILE A 138 18.71 -8.06 8.34
C ILE A 138 19.85 -9.07 8.29
N GLN A 139 20.06 -9.64 7.12
CA GLN A 139 21.12 -10.59 6.84
C GLN A 139 21.93 -10.14 5.63
N SER A 140 23.19 -10.56 5.56
CA SER A 140 24.03 -10.30 4.40
C SER A 140 24.95 -11.46 4.07
N SER A 141 25.35 -11.54 2.81
CA SER A 141 26.35 -12.51 2.35
C SER A 141 27.17 -11.95 1.19
N GLY A 142 28.36 -12.52 0.99
CA GLY A 142 29.31 -12.04 -0.03
C GLY A 142 30.07 -10.78 0.41
N SER A 143 30.60 -10.04 -0.58
CA SER A 143 31.41 -8.84 -0.37
C SER A 143 30.60 -7.58 -0.62
N LEU A 144 30.01 -7.01 0.44
CA LEU A 144 29.23 -5.78 0.35
C LEU A 144 30.10 -4.55 0.02
N LYS A 145 29.63 -3.73 -0.91
CA LYS A 145 30.25 -2.45 -1.30
C LYS A 145 29.18 -1.39 -1.56
N GLY A 146 29.60 -0.12 -1.56
CA GLY A 146 28.75 1.01 -1.94
C GLY A 146 27.42 1.03 -1.21
N ALA A 147 26.32 1.19 -1.96
CA ALA A 147 24.97 1.29 -1.42
C ALA A 147 24.54 0.07 -0.59
N LEU A 148 24.93 -1.15 -0.97
CA LEU A 148 24.58 -2.37 -0.21
C LEU A 148 25.26 -2.37 1.17
N LYS A 149 26.52 -1.94 1.26
CA LYS A 149 27.21 -1.81 2.54
C LYS A 149 26.55 -0.75 3.41
N THR A 150 26.28 0.43 2.85
CA THR A 150 25.61 1.53 3.57
C THR A 150 24.23 1.11 4.09
N TYR A 151 23.43 0.45 3.25
CA TYR A 151 22.10 -0.02 3.63
C TYR A 151 22.14 -1.12 4.68
N HIS A 152 23.11 -2.03 4.64
CA HIS A 152 23.28 -3.03 5.68
C HIS A 152 23.66 -2.44 7.04
N GLU A 153 24.56 -1.44 7.03
CA GLU A 153 25.00 -0.76 8.26
C GLU A 153 23.92 0.16 8.83
N ASN A 154 23.08 0.75 7.97
CA ASN A 154 22.02 1.68 8.34
C ASN A 154 20.76 1.38 7.52
N PRO A 155 20.04 0.30 7.83
CA PRO A 155 18.77 0.03 7.17
C PRO A 155 17.80 1.14 7.59
N VAL A 156 17.10 1.73 6.62
CA VAL A 156 16.07 2.74 6.90
C VAL A 156 14.73 2.04 7.06
N PRO A 157 14.38 1.67 8.29
CA PRO A 157 12.99 1.75 8.73
C PRO A 157 12.94 2.10 10.22
N ASN A 158 12.79 3.40 10.44
CA ASN A 158 12.15 3.99 11.61
C ASN A 158 11.36 5.17 11.05
N MET A 159 10.30 4.87 10.33
CA MET A 159 9.37 5.85 9.81
C MET A 159 7.96 5.40 10.16
N VAL A 160 7.10 6.39 10.42
CA VAL A 160 5.66 6.17 10.40
C VAL A 160 5.25 6.38 8.95
N VAL A 161 4.58 5.41 8.33
CA VAL A 161 3.96 5.66 7.02
C VAL A 161 2.95 6.78 7.25
N PRO A 162 3.17 7.97 6.67
CA PRO A 162 2.28 9.07 6.97
C PRO A 162 0.90 8.74 6.39
N GLU A 163 -0.16 9.10 7.10
CA GLU A 163 -1.56 9.04 6.62
C GLU A 163 -1.78 10.08 5.52
N ILE A 164 -1.02 9.98 4.44
CA ILE A 164 -1.16 10.84 3.27
C ILE A 164 -2.17 10.17 2.37
N THR A 165 -3.35 10.77 2.30
CA THR A 165 -4.42 10.36 1.38
C THR A 165 -4.46 11.29 0.15
N GLU A 166 -3.86 12.48 0.24
CA GLU A 166 -3.83 13.45 -0.84
C GLU A 166 -2.80 13.08 -1.93
N PRO A 167 -3.22 12.93 -3.21
CA PRO A 167 -2.32 12.52 -4.27
C PRO A 167 -1.09 13.41 -4.46
N SER A 168 -1.26 14.72 -4.26
CA SER A 168 -0.21 15.71 -4.43
C SER A 168 0.87 15.63 -3.35
N GLU A 169 0.49 15.30 -2.13
CA GLU A 169 1.41 15.13 -0.99
C GLU A 169 2.22 13.84 -1.13
N LEU A 170 1.60 12.76 -1.59
CA LEU A 170 2.29 11.48 -1.77
C LEU A 170 3.30 11.55 -2.94
N ALA A 171 2.95 12.27 -4.00
CA ALA A 171 3.86 12.59 -5.09
C ALA A 171 5.04 13.49 -4.62
N ALA A 172 4.77 14.47 -3.74
CA ALA A 172 5.81 15.31 -3.15
C ALA A 172 6.75 14.49 -2.26
N LEU A 173 6.22 13.58 -1.45
CA LEU A 173 7.02 12.67 -0.63
C LEU A 173 7.92 11.77 -1.48
N ALA A 174 7.40 11.21 -2.60
CA ALA A 174 8.20 10.46 -3.54
C ALA A 174 9.38 11.31 -4.09
N ALA A 175 9.13 12.56 -4.46
CA ALA A 175 10.17 13.48 -4.91
C ALA A 175 11.17 13.85 -3.80
N GLU A 176 10.75 13.92 -2.54
CA GLU A 176 11.63 14.18 -1.39
C GLU A 176 12.55 13.00 -1.08
N ILE A 177 12.04 11.77 -1.15
CA ILE A 177 12.81 10.54 -0.87
C ILE A 177 13.96 10.37 -1.87
N GLN A 178 13.72 10.68 -3.15
CA GLN A 178 14.74 10.64 -4.20
C GLN A 178 14.62 11.87 -5.11
N PRO A 179 15.27 13.00 -4.76
CA PRO A 179 15.18 14.24 -5.52
C PRO A 179 15.67 14.12 -6.96
N GLU A 180 16.62 13.21 -7.22
CA GLU A 180 17.15 12.95 -8.56
C GLU A 180 16.25 12.05 -9.41
N SER A 181 15.36 11.28 -8.78
CA SER A 181 14.39 10.41 -9.47
C SER A 181 13.14 10.22 -8.60
N PRO A 182 12.10 11.03 -8.81
CA PRO A 182 10.82 10.85 -8.14
C PRO A 182 10.22 9.46 -8.39
N THR A 183 10.51 8.84 -9.54
CA THR A 183 10.14 7.45 -9.83
C THR A 183 10.75 6.47 -8.83
N LYS A 184 12.06 6.59 -8.55
CA LYS A 184 12.71 5.75 -7.54
C LYS A 184 12.14 6.00 -6.15
N GLY A 185 11.78 7.24 -5.84
CA GLY A 185 11.10 7.57 -4.59
C GLY A 185 9.74 6.89 -4.44
N ALA A 186 8.93 6.91 -5.50
CA ALA A 186 7.65 6.19 -5.53
C ALA A 186 7.83 4.67 -5.39
N LEU A 187 8.85 4.10 -6.06
CA LEU A 187 9.20 2.68 -5.91
C LEU A 187 9.69 2.33 -4.50
N HIS A 188 10.42 3.24 -3.84
CA HIS A 188 10.77 3.08 -2.43
C HIS A 188 9.53 3.02 -1.54
N LEU A 189 8.57 3.92 -1.75
CA LEU A 189 7.30 3.92 -1.01
C LEU A 189 6.52 2.62 -1.24
N MET A 190 6.37 2.16 -2.49
CA MET A 190 5.68 0.90 -2.78
C MET A 190 6.38 -0.35 -2.23
N LEU A 191 7.66 -0.24 -1.84
CA LEU A 191 8.43 -1.30 -1.18
C LEU A 191 8.50 -1.11 0.34
N THR A 192 7.74 -0.17 0.89
CA THR A 192 7.52 0.01 2.32
C THR A 192 6.22 -0.70 2.71
N PRO A 193 6.23 -1.63 3.69
CA PRO A 193 5.01 -2.23 4.19
C PRO A 193 4.12 -1.14 4.86
N GLY A 194 2.80 -1.32 4.84
CA GLY A 194 1.86 -0.34 5.40
C GLY A 194 1.32 0.70 4.39
N VAL A 195 1.78 0.67 3.13
CA VAL A 195 1.14 1.46 2.07
C VAL A 195 -0.24 0.88 1.76
N THR A 196 -1.27 1.67 2.03
CA THR A 196 -2.67 1.28 1.82
C THR A 196 -3.01 1.11 0.34
N LYS A 197 -4.16 0.51 0.03
CA LYS A 197 -4.65 0.37 -1.35
C LYS A 197 -4.79 1.74 -2.05
N GLN A 198 -5.37 2.71 -1.35
CA GLN A 198 -5.58 4.07 -1.84
C GLN A 198 -4.24 4.75 -2.14
N GLN A 199 -3.28 4.66 -1.22
CA GLN A 199 -1.93 5.21 -1.41
C GLN A 199 -1.21 4.52 -2.57
N ARG A 200 -1.34 3.19 -2.70
CA ARG A 200 -0.75 2.43 -3.80
C ARG A 200 -1.33 2.85 -5.15
N GLN A 201 -2.65 3.07 -5.23
CA GLN A 201 -3.30 3.58 -6.44
C GLN A 201 -2.73 4.95 -6.82
N VAL A 202 -2.60 5.87 -5.86
CA VAL A 202 -2.00 7.20 -6.09
C VAL A 202 -0.56 7.07 -6.60
N LEU A 203 0.26 6.18 -6.01
CA LEU A 203 1.64 5.95 -6.46
C LEU A 203 1.67 5.40 -7.89
N TYR A 204 0.71 4.56 -8.27
CA TYR A 204 0.57 4.09 -9.65
C TYR A 204 0.20 5.21 -10.62
N GLU A 205 -0.80 6.02 -10.28
CA GLU A 205 -1.19 7.18 -11.09
C GLU A 205 0.00 8.14 -11.27
N PHE A 206 0.74 8.41 -10.19
CA PHE A 206 1.97 9.20 -10.23
C PHE A 206 3.01 8.60 -11.18
N LEU A 207 3.26 7.29 -11.12
CA LEU A 207 4.19 6.59 -11.99
C LEU A 207 3.76 6.65 -13.46
N ILE A 208 2.48 6.47 -13.77
CA ILE A 208 1.94 6.54 -15.12
C ILE A 208 2.14 7.94 -15.72
N GLN A 209 2.05 8.98 -14.90
CA GLN A 209 2.26 10.36 -15.32
C GLN A 209 3.74 10.68 -15.64
N GLN A 210 4.70 9.87 -15.17
CA GLN A 210 6.12 10.11 -15.46
C GLN A 210 6.47 9.82 -16.92
N GLU A 211 7.22 10.73 -17.54
CA GLU A 211 7.80 10.52 -18.87
C GLU A 211 8.89 9.44 -18.85
N GLY A 212 9.18 8.80 -19.99
CA GLY A 212 10.29 7.84 -20.13
C GLY A 212 9.95 6.39 -19.75
N ASN A 213 8.71 6.11 -19.33
CA ASN A 213 8.25 4.73 -19.12
C ASN A 213 7.99 4.02 -20.45
N THR A 214 8.61 2.85 -20.63
CA THR A 214 8.25 1.88 -21.65
C THR A 214 7.65 0.66 -20.95
N VAL A 215 6.38 0.37 -21.22
CA VAL A 215 5.67 -0.77 -20.61
C VAL A 215 5.59 -1.93 -21.60
N GLN A 216 5.82 -3.15 -21.11
CA GLN A 216 5.61 -4.34 -21.91
C GLN A 216 4.13 -4.51 -22.26
N LYS A 217 3.81 -4.62 -23.55
CA LYS A 217 2.41 -4.64 -24.06
C LYS A 217 1.57 -5.82 -23.59
N GLN A 218 2.19 -6.92 -23.18
CA GLN A 218 1.50 -8.09 -22.68
C GLN A 218 2.18 -8.58 -21.40
N PRO A 219 1.40 -8.84 -20.33
CA PRO A 219 1.95 -9.48 -19.15
C PRO A 219 2.60 -10.81 -19.52
N LYS A 220 3.72 -11.11 -18.88
CA LYS A 220 4.40 -12.40 -19.02
C LYS A 220 3.89 -13.35 -17.93
N ASP A 221 3.47 -14.55 -18.31
CA ASP A 221 3.18 -15.61 -17.35
C ASP A 221 4.48 -16.09 -16.69
N THR A 222 4.48 -16.13 -15.35
CA THR A 222 5.60 -16.60 -14.52
C THR A 222 5.07 -17.55 -13.45
N GLU A 223 5.96 -18.24 -12.74
CA GLU A 223 5.58 -19.08 -11.59
C GLU A 223 4.87 -18.28 -10.49
N THR A 224 5.17 -16.98 -10.36
CA THR A 224 4.58 -16.06 -9.37
C THR A 224 3.28 -15.40 -9.85
N GLY A 225 2.86 -15.62 -11.11
CA GLY A 225 1.67 -15.01 -11.70
C GLY A 225 1.98 -14.20 -12.96
N LYS A 226 1.02 -13.38 -13.40
CA LYS A 226 1.18 -12.50 -14.55
C LYS A 226 2.00 -11.27 -14.17
N VAL A 227 3.07 -11.00 -14.93
CA VAL A 227 4.01 -9.92 -14.63
C VAL A 227 3.99 -8.86 -15.71
N VAL A 228 3.85 -7.60 -15.30
CA VAL A 228 4.02 -6.41 -16.16
C VAL A 228 5.38 -5.79 -15.88
N SER A 229 6.22 -5.69 -16.92
CA SER A 229 7.53 -5.05 -16.82
C SER A 229 7.50 -3.63 -17.36
N VAL A 230 8.09 -2.69 -16.62
CA VAL A 230 8.31 -1.31 -17.01
C VAL A 230 9.82 -1.04 -17.08
N THR A 231 10.27 -0.39 -18.14
CA THR A 231 11.68 -0.01 -18.34
C THR A 231 11.79 1.50 -18.56
N ARG A 232 12.81 2.10 -17.95
CA ARG A 232 13.20 3.51 -18.06
C ARG A 232 14.69 3.59 -18.38
N GLU A 233 15.02 3.63 -19.66
CA GLU A 233 16.41 3.57 -20.13
C GLU A 233 17.24 4.78 -19.64
N SER A 234 16.63 5.97 -19.61
CA SER A 234 17.28 7.21 -19.16
C SER A 234 17.77 7.15 -17.71
N GLU A 235 17.14 6.34 -16.88
CA GLU A 235 17.45 6.18 -15.45
C GLU A 235 18.14 4.85 -15.14
N LYS A 236 18.40 4.02 -16.15
CA LYS A 236 18.90 2.64 -16.00
C LYS A 236 18.04 1.84 -14.99
N LEU A 237 16.73 2.04 -15.07
CA LEU A 237 15.75 1.53 -14.11
C LEU A 237 14.78 0.59 -14.84
N SER A 238 14.48 -0.56 -14.24
CA SER A 238 13.36 -1.40 -14.65
C SER A 238 12.67 -1.98 -13.44
N PHE A 239 11.37 -2.24 -13.53
CA PHE A 239 10.61 -2.86 -12.46
C PHE A 239 9.51 -3.77 -12.99
N ASP A 240 9.23 -4.81 -12.22
CA ASP A 240 8.22 -5.82 -12.51
C ASP A 240 7.14 -5.76 -11.45
N ILE A 241 5.89 -5.83 -11.90
CA ILE A 241 4.69 -5.76 -11.07
C ILE A 241 3.82 -6.98 -11.34
N LEU A 242 3.24 -7.58 -10.30
CA LEU A 242 2.19 -8.58 -10.45
C LEU A 242 0.91 -7.90 -10.92
N ALA A 243 0.39 -8.35 -12.07
CA ALA A 243 -0.79 -7.76 -12.70
C ALA A 243 -2.05 -7.91 -11.81
N ASP A 244 -2.12 -8.99 -11.03
CA ASP A 244 -3.31 -9.33 -10.26
C ASP A 244 -3.39 -8.54 -8.93
N SER A 245 -2.25 -8.25 -8.28
CA SER A 245 -2.20 -7.58 -6.98
C SER A 245 -1.60 -6.16 -7.01
N GLY A 246 -0.98 -5.76 -8.12
CA GLY A 246 -0.20 -4.53 -8.16
C GLY A 246 0.98 -4.55 -7.19
N GLN A 247 1.52 -5.71 -6.81
CA GLN A 247 2.73 -5.78 -6.00
C GLN A 247 3.97 -5.61 -6.89
N VAL A 248 4.86 -4.68 -6.55
CA VAL A 248 6.20 -4.62 -7.13
C VAL A 248 7.00 -5.82 -6.64
N ILE A 249 7.52 -6.65 -7.56
CA ILE A 249 8.26 -7.88 -7.22
C ILE A 249 9.74 -7.83 -7.54
N ARG A 250 10.14 -6.93 -8.43
CA ARG A 250 11.55 -6.72 -8.80
C ARG A 250 11.76 -5.27 -9.22
N VAL A 251 12.88 -4.69 -8.81
CA VAL A 251 13.35 -3.39 -9.30
C VAL A 251 14.85 -3.47 -9.54
N GLN A 252 15.30 -3.17 -10.74
CA GLN A 252 16.72 -3.02 -11.07
C GLN A 252 17.10 -1.54 -11.07
N GLY A 253 18.18 -1.18 -10.40
CA GLY A 253 18.66 0.20 -10.37
C GLY A 253 18.08 1.07 -9.25
N LEU A 254 17.25 0.50 -8.36
CA LEU A 254 16.65 1.22 -7.22
C LEU A 254 17.73 1.73 -6.26
N MET A 255 18.53 0.80 -5.72
CA MET A 255 19.60 1.08 -4.77
C MET A 255 20.90 1.57 -5.43
N GLY A 256 20.95 1.59 -6.77
CA GLY A 256 22.14 1.91 -7.55
C GLY A 256 22.27 1.03 -8.80
N GLU A 257 23.07 1.47 -9.76
CA GLU A 257 23.31 0.74 -11.00
C GLU A 257 23.89 -0.66 -10.72
N GLY A 258 23.34 -1.69 -11.38
CA GLY A 258 23.77 -3.07 -11.22
C GLY A 258 23.21 -3.80 -9.98
N ILE A 259 22.47 -3.11 -9.12
CA ILE A 259 21.77 -3.73 -7.98
C ILE A 259 20.34 -4.08 -8.39
N THR A 260 19.91 -5.29 -8.06
CA THR A 260 18.52 -5.75 -8.21
C THR A 260 17.90 -5.94 -6.83
N THR A 261 16.81 -5.23 -6.59
CA THR A 261 15.89 -5.43 -5.47
C THR A 261 14.84 -6.45 -5.89
N THR A 262 14.70 -7.54 -5.14
CA THR A 262 13.71 -8.61 -5.37
C THR A 262 12.85 -8.77 -4.13
N VAL A 263 11.53 -8.72 -4.27
CA VAL A 263 10.63 -9.01 -3.16
C VAL A 263 10.49 -10.52 -3.05
N LEU A 264 10.98 -11.06 -1.94
CA LEU A 264 10.94 -12.50 -1.65
C LEU A 264 9.59 -12.88 -1.06
N LYS A 265 9.08 -12.05 -0.15
CA LYS A 265 7.79 -12.23 0.53
C LYS A 265 7.12 -10.87 0.76
N ALA A 266 5.82 -10.81 0.58
CA ALA A 266 5.01 -9.67 1.00
C ALA A 266 3.62 -10.16 1.38
N GLY A 267 3.06 -9.63 2.46
CA GLY A 267 1.76 -10.09 2.92
C GLY A 267 1.27 -9.35 4.15
N SER A 268 -0.04 -9.43 4.33
CA SER A 268 -0.78 -8.62 5.29
C SER A 268 -1.81 -9.52 5.96
N PHE A 269 -1.84 -9.49 7.28
CA PHE A 269 -2.79 -10.27 8.08
C PHE A 269 -3.15 -9.47 9.32
N ASP A 270 -4.19 -9.91 10.01
CA ASP A 270 -4.62 -9.24 11.23
C ASP A 270 -3.54 -9.25 12.33
N CYS A 271 -3.87 -8.61 13.44
CA CYS A 271 -2.95 -8.37 14.55
C CYS A 271 -2.43 -9.65 15.19
N VAL A 272 -3.18 -10.75 15.09
CA VAL A 272 -2.83 -12.06 15.64
C VAL A 272 -1.83 -12.72 14.70
N ALA A 273 -0.69 -12.07 14.57
CA ALA A 273 0.25 -12.29 13.50
C ALA A 273 1.09 -13.57 13.71
N VAL A 274 0.77 -14.65 12.99
CA VAL A 274 1.49 -15.94 13.09
C VAL A 274 2.12 -16.36 11.75
N ASP A 275 3.21 -15.69 11.34
CA ASP A 275 3.97 -16.01 10.11
C ASP A 275 4.47 -17.46 10.10
N ALA A 276 3.89 -18.34 9.30
CA ALA A 276 4.27 -19.75 9.23
C ALA A 276 5.70 -19.99 8.70
N THR A 277 6.39 -18.96 8.22
CA THR A 277 7.78 -19.03 7.78
C THR A 277 8.77 -18.71 8.88
N ASN A 278 8.47 -17.73 9.73
CA ASN A 278 9.35 -17.29 10.82
C ASN A 278 8.59 -17.31 12.15
N PRO A 279 9.06 -18.06 13.16
CA PRO A 279 8.36 -18.17 14.43
C PRO A 279 8.34 -16.83 15.17
N PRO A 280 7.16 -16.25 15.47
CA PRO A 280 7.08 -15.06 16.29
C PRO A 280 7.48 -15.39 17.73
N ALA A 281 8.21 -14.47 18.36
CA ALA A 281 8.58 -14.54 19.78
C ALA A 281 7.53 -13.88 20.69
N GLU A 282 6.69 -13.02 20.12
CA GLU A 282 5.59 -12.29 20.76
C GLU A 282 4.42 -12.21 19.78
N ILE A 283 3.18 -12.27 20.28
CA ILE A 283 1.94 -12.08 19.51
C ILE A 283 1.03 -11.13 20.28
N ASP A 284 0.62 -10.02 19.67
CA ASP A 284 -0.40 -9.13 20.24
C ASP A 284 -1.80 -9.63 19.86
N LEU A 285 -2.62 -9.94 20.86
CA LEU A 285 -3.99 -10.44 20.67
C LEU A 285 -5.03 -9.32 20.72
N SER A 286 -4.57 -8.09 20.97
CA SER A 286 -5.35 -6.89 21.22
C SER A 286 -5.06 -5.74 20.25
N CYS A 287 -4.39 -6.03 19.13
CA CYS A 287 -4.19 -5.08 18.03
C CYS A 287 -3.48 -3.77 18.43
N GLY A 288 -2.46 -3.85 19.29
CA GLY A 288 -1.62 -2.71 19.62
C GLY A 288 -2.10 -1.89 20.81
N ASP A 289 -3.23 -2.23 21.44
CA ASP A 289 -3.70 -1.54 22.64
C ASP A 289 -2.95 -1.98 23.93
N GLY A 290 -2.16 -3.06 23.83
CA GLY A 290 -1.29 -3.58 24.88
C GLY A 290 -2.00 -4.33 26.01
N ASN A 291 -3.31 -4.55 25.91
CA ASN A 291 -4.11 -5.16 26.97
C ASN A 291 -4.05 -6.68 26.94
N TYR A 292 -3.70 -7.31 25.81
CA TYR A 292 -3.56 -8.76 25.73
C TYR A 292 -2.47 -9.16 24.73
N ARG A 293 -1.38 -9.77 25.22
CA ARG A 293 -0.32 -10.34 24.39
C ARG A 293 0.20 -11.67 24.92
N LEU A 294 0.82 -12.43 24.03
CA LEU A 294 1.68 -13.57 24.33
C LEU A 294 3.12 -13.14 24.17
N ASP A 295 3.95 -13.38 25.17
CA ASP A 295 5.39 -13.11 25.13
C ASP A 295 6.19 -14.36 25.52
N SER A 296 7.51 -14.30 25.33
CA SER A 296 8.45 -15.38 25.64
C SER A 296 8.06 -16.69 24.97
N ILE A 297 7.53 -16.60 23.74
CA ILE A 297 7.01 -17.75 23.01
C ILE A 297 8.17 -18.70 22.68
N ARG A 298 8.00 -19.97 23.03
CA ARG A 298 8.91 -21.06 22.66
C ARG A 298 8.13 -22.13 21.91
N TRP A 299 8.42 -22.26 20.63
CA TRP A 299 7.83 -23.27 19.77
C TRP A 299 8.59 -24.59 19.87
N ASP A 300 7.88 -25.70 20.05
CA ASP A 300 8.43 -27.06 20.08
C ASP A 300 8.73 -27.59 18.66
N SER A 301 8.03 -27.05 17.67
CA SER A 301 8.28 -27.29 16.24
C SER A 301 7.78 -26.10 15.42
N TRP A 302 8.35 -25.87 14.24
CA TRP A 302 7.92 -24.81 13.32
C TRP A 302 7.78 -25.29 11.87
N GLY A 303 6.90 -24.63 11.10
CA GLY A 303 6.70 -24.90 9.68
C GLY A 303 5.93 -26.19 9.34
N LYS A 304 5.31 -26.83 10.33
CA LYS A 304 4.40 -27.98 10.14
C LYS A 304 2.95 -27.51 10.08
N GLU A 305 2.02 -28.33 9.56
CA GLU A 305 0.60 -27.97 9.48
C GLU A 305 -0.04 -27.62 10.84
N ASN A 306 0.48 -28.21 11.92
CA ASN A 306 0.17 -27.85 13.30
C ASN A 306 1.49 -27.76 14.07
N VAL A 307 1.68 -26.65 14.77
CA VAL A 307 2.83 -26.34 15.61
C VAL A 307 2.36 -25.99 17.00
N THR A 308 3.12 -26.43 18.00
CA THR A 308 2.80 -26.25 19.41
C THR A 308 3.94 -25.54 20.11
N GLY A 309 3.63 -24.90 21.23
CA GLY A 309 4.62 -24.22 22.06
C GLY A 309 4.08 -23.82 23.41
N SER A 310 4.93 -23.07 24.13
CA SER A 310 4.61 -22.45 25.41
C SER A 310 4.81 -20.94 25.32
N ALA A 311 4.03 -20.17 26.05
CA ALA A 311 4.16 -18.71 26.13
C ALA A 311 3.76 -18.19 27.53
N ILE A 312 4.01 -16.91 27.78
CA ILE A 312 3.45 -16.17 28.91
C ILE A 312 2.32 -15.29 28.37
N ALA A 313 1.10 -15.49 28.85
CA ALA A 313 -0.02 -14.62 28.54
C ALA A 313 -0.01 -13.42 29.50
N HIS A 314 0.04 -12.21 28.95
CA HIS A 314 -0.09 -10.95 29.67
C HIS A 314 -1.48 -10.37 29.39
N VAL A 315 -2.31 -10.23 30.41
CA VAL A 315 -3.67 -9.66 30.30
C VAL A 315 -3.84 -8.52 31.29
N ASN A 316 -4.26 -7.36 30.79
CA ASN A 316 -4.61 -6.22 31.63
C ASN A 316 -5.95 -6.49 32.33
N ASP A 317 -5.99 -6.35 33.66
CA ASP A 317 -7.22 -6.53 34.42
C ASP A 317 -8.25 -5.39 34.25
N CYS A 318 -7.85 -4.31 33.58
CA CYS A 318 -8.65 -3.13 33.26
C CYS A 318 -9.48 -2.59 34.44
N THR A 319 -8.93 -2.65 35.66
CA THR A 319 -9.63 -2.25 36.88
C THR A 319 -8.96 -1.02 37.52
N PRO A 320 -9.61 0.15 37.64
CA PRO A 320 -10.99 0.49 37.23
C PRO A 320 -11.15 0.83 35.75
N SER A 321 -10.04 1.01 35.03
CA SER A 321 -10.00 1.31 33.60
C SER A 321 -8.81 0.55 32.98
N CYS A 322 -8.76 0.37 31.66
CA CYS A 322 -7.59 -0.23 31.02
C CYS A 322 -6.33 0.65 31.10
N ALA A 323 -6.49 1.98 31.22
CA ALA A 323 -5.37 2.88 31.40
C ALA A 323 -4.72 2.76 32.80
N ASP A 324 -5.52 2.40 33.82
CA ASP A 324 -5.08 2.31 35.22
C ASP A 324 -4.94 0.86 35.73
N GLY A 325 -5.21 -0.12 34.85
CA GLY A 325 -5.23 -1.53 35.20
C GLY A 325 -3.84 -2.12 35.44
N THR A 326 -3.81 -3.35 35.94
CA THR A 326 -2.56 -4.09 36.19
C THR A 326 -2.44 -5.27 35.24
N ILE A 327 -1.25 -5.46 34.68
CA ILE A 327 -0.93 -6.65 33.87
C ILE A 327 -0.84 -7.87 34.78
N GLN A 328 -1.60 -8.89 34.42
CA GLN A 328 -1.63 -10.20 35.05
C GLN A 328 -0.98 -11.21 34.12
N GLU A 329 -0.23 -12.15 34.68
CA GLU A 329 0.60 -13.08 33.90
C GLU A 329 0.28 -14.53 34.26
N THR A 330 0.31 -15.39 33.24
CA THR A 330 0.23 -16.84 33.45
C THR A 330 0.91 -17.59 32.30
N ASP A 331 1.54 -18.72 32.63
CA ASP A 331 2.04 -19.65 31.61
C ASP A 331 0.87 -20.28 30.86
N VAL A 332 1.01 -20.40 29.54
CA VAL A 332 0.05 -21.03 28.63
C VAL A 332 0.73 -21.98 27.67
N SER A 333 -0.04 -22.97 27.20
CA SER A 333 0.32 -23.75 26.01
C SER A 333 -0.39 -23.17 24.80
N ILE A 334 0.29 -23.14 23.65
CA ILE A 334 -0.27 -22.60 22.41
C ILE A 334 -0.16 -23.62 21.29
N ALA A 335 -1.08 -23.54 20.33
CA ALA A 335 -1.00 -24.25 19.07
C ALA A 335 -1.38 -23.34 17.91
N ALA A 336 -0.57 -23.29 16.86
CA ALA A 336 -0.94 -22.65 15.61
C ALA A 336 -1.14 -23.70 14.53
N ARG A 337 -2.23 -23.59 13.78
CA ARG A 337 -2.64 -24.62 12.82
C ARG A 337 -3.33 -24.00 11.61
N GLU A 338 -3.46 -24.81 10.57
CA GLU A 338 -4.04 -24.45 9.26
C GLU A 338 -3.20 -23.40 8.53
N ILE A 339 -2.33 -23.84 7.61
CA ILE A 339 -1.47 -22.92 6.85
C ILE A 339 -2.25 -22.32 5.69
N HIS A 340 -2.33 -20.99 5.64
CA HIS A 340 -2.93 -20.21 4.57
C HIS A 340 -1.89 -19.32 3.89
N SER A 341 -2.10 -19.02 2.60
CA SER A 341 -1.26 -18.06 1.87
C SER A 341 -1.88 -16.67 1.93
N CYS A 342 -1.13 -15.68 2.43
CA CYS A 342 -1.57 -14.29 2.57
C CYS A 342 -0.65 -13.35 1.77
N GLY A 343 -0.80 -13.34 0.44
CA GLY A 343 0.01 -12.50 -0.45
C GLY A 343 1.15 -13.26 -1.14
N LEU A 344 2.22 -12.55 -1.48
CA LEU A 344 3.36 -13.08 -2.23
C LEU A 344 4.26 -13.93 -1.35
N ASN A 345 4.27 -15.25 -1.58
CA ASN A 345 5.11 -16.23 -0.87
C ASN A 345 5.02 -16.17 0.67
N MET A 346 3.99 -15.51 1.19
CA MET A 346 3.72 -15.37 2.61
C MET A 346 2.75 -16.47 3.02
N LYS A 347 3.07 -17.12 4.14
CA LYS A 347 2.22 -18.14 4.74
C LYS A 347 1.96 -17.77 6.19
N THR A 348 0.73 -17.93 6.65
CA THR A 348 0.33 -17.72 8.04
C THR A 348 -0.40 -18.96 8.55
N TYR A 349 -0.43 -19.15 9.86
CA TYR A 349 -1.40 -20.05 10.48
C TYR A 349 -2.72 -19.28 10.68
N SER A 350 -3.83 -19.78 10.14
CA SER A 350 -5.14 -19.12 10.23
C SER A 350 -5.82 -19.33 11.58
N ILE A 351 -5.29 -20.21 12.44
CA ILE A 351 -5.85 -20.46 13.77
C ILE A 351 -4.74 -20.50 14.82
N LEU A 352 -4.95 -19.75 15.90
CA LEU A 352 -4.15 -19.78 17.13
C LEU A 352 -5.03 -20.24 18.30
N ASP A 353 -4.73 -21.40 18.86
CA ASP A 353 -5.34 -21.93 20.07
C ASP A 353 -4.46 -21.65 21.30
N ILE A 354 -5.08 -21.17 22.39
CA ILE A 354 -4.42 -20.91 23.67
C ILE A 354 -5.07 -21.78 24.74
N SER A 355 -4.25 -22.46 25.54
CA SER A 355 -4.70 -23.33 26.62
C SER A 355 -4.06 -22.94 27.95
N TYR A 356 -4.92 -22.56 28.89
CA TYR A 356 -4.55 -22.21 30.25
C TYR A 356 -4.53 -23.46 31.15
N PRO A 357 -3.63 -23.51 32.16
CA PRO A 357 -3.55 -24.65 33.07
C PRO A 357 -4.87 -24.94 33.83
N LYS A 358 -5.67 -23.90 34.06
CA LYS A 358 -6.99 -23.93 34.68
C LYS A 358 -7.77 -22.69 34.22
N PRO A 359 -9.10 -22.67 34.35
CA PRO A 359 -9.86 -21.43 34.15
C PRO A 359 -9.24 -20.28 34.93
N TRP A 360 -8.94 -19.19 34.23
CA TRP A 360 -8.33 -18.01 34.80
C TRP A 360 -9.39 -16.91 34.96
N ARG A 361 -9.18 -15.95 35.85
CA ARG A 361 -10.18 -14.90 36.10
C ARG A 361 -10.43 -14.03 34.86
N TYR A 362 -9.44 -13.92 33.97
CA TYR A 362 -9.44 -13.01 32.83
C TYR A 362 -9.63 -13.69 31.49
N ALA A 363 -9.50 -15.03 31.44
CA ALA A 363 -9.64 -15.82 30.21
C ALA A 363 -10.23 -17.20 30.51
N PRO A 364 -11.04 -17.78 29.60
CA PRO A 364 -11.48 -19.16 29.72
C PRO A 364 -10.29 -20.12 29.66
N GLN A 365 -10.53 -21.40 29.97
CA GLN A 365 -9.43 -22.38 29.94
C GLN A 365 -8.86 -22.60 28.54
N HIS A 366 -9.68 -22.42 27.50
CA HIS A 366 -9.29 -22.56 26.10
C HIS A 366 -9.83 -21.38 25.31
N GLU A 367 -8.98 -20.76 24.50
CA GLU A 367 -9.33 -19.70 23.55
C GLU A 367 -8.84 -20.08 22.16
N THR A 368 -9.57 -19.61 21.15
CA THR A 368 -9.24 -19.80 19.74
C THR A 368 -9.38 -18.45 19.04
N PHE A 369 -8.31 -18.03 18.38
CA PHE A 369 -8.25 -16.83 17.56
C PHE A 369 -8.18 -17.24 16.09
N SER A 370 -8.99 -16.59 15.27
CA SER A 370 -8.86 -16.65 13.81
C SER A 370 -7.84 -15.60 13.38
N VAL A 371 -6.94 -15.97 12.49
CA VAL A 371 -5.98 -15.09 11.83
C VAL A 371 -6.42 -14.93 10.39
N GLU A 372 -6.88 -13.74 10.04
CA GLU A 372 -7.39 -13.41 8.71
C GLU A 372 -6.29 -12.79 7.85
N CYS A 373 -6.19 -13.25 6.59
CA CYS A 373 -5.44 -12.52 5.59
C CYS A 373 -6.20 -11.22 5.30
N LEU A 374 -5.51 -10.09 5.37
CA LEU A 374 -6.08 -8.84 4.92
C LEU A 374 -5.98 -8.82 3.40
N GLU A 375 -7.12 -8.75 2.72
CA GLU A 375 -7.17 -8.66 1.27
C GLU A 375 -6.52 -7.34 0.83
N GLU A 376 -5.30 -7.41 0.29
CA GLU A 376 -4.74 -6.35 -0.54
C GLU A 376 -5.28 -6.49 -1.96
N TYR A 377 -6.56 -6.16 -2.18
CA TYR A 377 -7.14 -6.16 -3.52
C TYR A 377 -8.00 -4.94 -3.78
#